data_AF-A0A0H5D161-F1
#
_entry.id   AF-A0A0H5D161-F1
#
_cell.length_a   1.000
_cell.length_b   1.000
_cell.length_c   1.000
_cell.angle_alpha   90.00
_cell.angle_beta   90.00
_cell.angle_gamma   90.00
#
_symmetry.space_group_name_H-M   'P 1'
#
loop_
_entity.id
_entity.type
_entity.pdbx_description
1 polymer ?
#
loop_
_entity_poly.entity_id
_entity_poly.type
_entity_poly.pdbx_seq_one_letter_code
_entity_poly.pdbx_strand_id
1 'polypeptide(L)'
;MITNGEIAPPAPPKATAAQTAGLRMELRRATRGEHDAAEAAFAPFHAAPAQHLSWFLGCQLVALRPLYALAGRSGAQAEALIGDLLKALEQDCADRGWHPAPVAGHGAQTGRDLDGLAIDYLVLGSRLGTEVLRRRLMEEADDPLPAYFAPRPHKDMWQQSCRELDAIPADSLRAKRLIDDTRTGFSFFYAAARANPIMIGTDIQPIL
;
A
#
# COMPACT_ATOMS: atom_id res chain seq x y z
N MET A 1 -28.32 58.83 28.18
CA MET A 1 -28.68 57.90 27.09
C MET A 1 -27.57 56.88 26.99
N ILE A 2 -27.89 55.61 27.30
CA ILE A 2 -26.95 54.49 27.39
C ILE A 2 -26.73 53.95 25.97
N THR A 3 -25.49 53.90 25.50
CA THR A 3 -25.13 53.23 24.24
C THR A 3 -24.97 51.74 24.51
N ASN A 4 -25.83 50.93 23.90
CA ASN A 4 -25.74 49.47 23.90
C ASN A 4 -24.44 49.04 23.21
N GLY A 5 -23.51 48.47 23.99
CA GLY A 5 -22.33 47.79 23.47
C GLY A 5 -22.73 46.42 22.92
N GLU A 6 -22.63 46.28 21.60
CA GLU A 6 -22.84 45.04 20.87
C GLU A 6 -21.73 44.04 21.24
N ILE A 7 -22.09 42.98 21.97
CA ILE A 7 -21.16 41.92 22.34
C ILE A 7 -20.94 41.05 21.10
N ALA A 8 -19.75 41.16 20.50
CA ALA A 8 -19.33 40.28 19.41
C ALA A 8 -19.44 38.80 19.84
N PRO A 9 -19.92 37.90 18.97
CA PRO A 9 -20.01 36.49 19.30
C PRO A 9 -18.62 35.91 19.62
N PRO A 10 -18.53 34.97 20.59
CA PRO A 10 -17.26 34.36 20.93
C PRO A 10 -16.65 33.68 19.71
N ALA A 11 -15.34 33.87 19.53
CA ALA A 11 -14.58 33.21 18.49
C ALA A 11 -14.78 31.68 18.57
N PRO A 12 -14.89 30.98 17.43
CA PRO A 12 -15.04 29.54 17.42
C PRO A 12 -13.88 28.88 18.18
N PRO A 13 -14.14 27.78 18.91
CA PRO A 13 -13.10 27.10 19.67
C PRO A 13 -11.94 26.70 18.76
N LYS A 14 -10.71 27.01 19.20
CA LYS A 14 -9.50 26.59 18.49
C LYS A 14 -9.47 25.06 18.42
N ALA A 15 -9.43 24.54 17.21
CA ALA A 15 -9.25 23.12 16.95
C ALA A 15 -8.00 22.61 17.71
N THR A 16 -8.15 21.53 18.48
CA THR A 16 -7.04 20.94 19.25
C THR A 16 -5.93 20.44 18.32
N ALA A 17 -4.69 20.28 18.80
CA ALA A 17 -3.59 19.69 18.00
C ALA A 17 -3.92 18.31 17.39
N ALA A 18 -4.82 17.55 18.04
CA ALA A 18 -5.37 16.29 17.51
C ALA A 18 -6.32 16.47 16.31
N GLN A 19 -6.91 17.64 16.15
CA GLN A 19 -7.72 18.05 14.98
C GLN A 19 -6.83 18.61 13.83
N THR A 20 -5.55 18.87 14.09
CA THR A 20 -4.61 19.46 13.10
C THR A 20 -3.83 18.40 12.32
N ALA A 21 -3.78 17.16 12.79
CA ALA A 21 -3.25 16.05 12.00
C ALA A 21 -4.39 15.47 11.14
N GLY A 22 -4.42 15.81 9.84
CA GLY A 22 -5.43 15.29 8.90
C GLY A 22 -5.47 13.75 8.87
N LEU A 23 -6.57 13.17 8.36
CA LEU A 23 -6.78 11.71 8.37
C LEU A 23 -5.61 10.95 7.75
N ARG A 24 -4.84 11.51 6.81
CA ARG A 24 -3.64 10.86 6.27
C ARG A 24 -2.62 10.49 7.37
N MET A 25 -2.42 11.38 8.33
CA MET A 25 -1.50 11.13 9.45
C MET A 25 -2.07 10.11 10.43
N GLU A 26 -3.38 10.18 10.69
CA GLU A 26 -4.07 9.17 11.47
C GLU A 26 -3.99 7.79 10.82
N LEU A 27 -4.26 7.70 9.52
CA LEU A 27 -4.18 6.47 8.73
C LEU A 27 -2.79 5.85 8.85
N ARG A 28 -1.73 6.64 8.59
CA ARG A 28 -0.33 6.19 8.74
C ARG A 28 -0.01 5.73 10.16
N ARG A 29 -0.57 6.38 11.19
CA ARG A 29 -0.36 5.97 12.59
C ARG A 29 -1.08 4.67 12.90
N ALA A 30 -2.35 4.56 12.51
CA ALA A 30 -3.24 3.47 12.83
C ALA A 30 -2.92 2.17 12.07
N THR A 31 -2.25 2.27 10.91
CA THR A 31 -1.83 1.13 10.07
C THR A 31 -0.34 0.83 10.15
N ARG A 32 0.39 1.48 11.07
CA ARG A 32 1.85 1.30 11.21
C ARG A 32 2.22 -0.14 11.52
N GLY A 33 1.47 -0.81 12.40
CA GLY A 33 1.76 -2.19 12.78
C GLY A 33 1.66 -3.14 11.57
N GLU A 34 0.65 -2.96 10.73
CA GLU A 34 0.45 -3.75 9.52
C GLU A 34 1.48 -3.44 8.44
N HIS A 35 1.88 -2.17 8.29
CA HIS A 35 3.00 -1.77 7.45
C HIS A 35 4.30 -2.44 7.91
N ASP A 36 4.63 -2.36 9.19
CA ASP A 36 5.87 -2.90 9.75
C ASP A 36 5.88 -4.44 9.66
N ALA A 37 4.73 -5.10 9.85
CA ALA A 37 4.59 -6.55 9.65
C ALA A 37 4.79 -6.96 8.17
N ALA A 38 4.26 -6.17 7.22
CA ALA A 38 4.52 -6.40 5.81
C ALA A 38 6.02 -6.23 5.49
N GLU A 39 6.65 -5.13 5.96
CA GLU A 39 8.09 -4.89 5.79
C GLU A 39 8.94 -6.02 6.39
N ALA A 40 8.59 -6.50 7.58
CA ALA A 40 9.28 -7.62 8.23
C ALA A 40 9.16 -8.91 7.42
N ALA A 41 7.99 -9.20 6.83
CA ALA A 41 7.81 -10.35 5.95
C ALA A 41 8.70 -10.28 4.69
N PHE A 42 9.05 -9.07 4.23
CA PHE A 42 9.98 -8.83 3.13
C PHE A 42 11.45 -8.63 3.55
N ALA A 43 11.77 -8.79 4.84
CA ALA A 43 13.14 -8.62 5.36
C ALA A 43 14.21 -9.45 4.63
N PRO A 44 13.96 -10.72 4.20
CA PRO A 44 14.95 -11.46 3.42
C PRO A 44 15.33 -10.75 2.12
N PHE A 45 14.35 -10.21 1.38
CA PHE A 45 14.62 -9.43 0.17
C PHE A 45 15.36 -8.14 0.48
N HIS A 46 15.03 -7.45 1.56
CA HIS A 46 15.79 -6.26 1.97
C HIS A 46 17.22 -6.60 2.38
N ALA A 47 17.49 -7.80 2.90
CA ALA A 47 18.85 -8.24 3.22
C ALA A 47 19.66 -8.59 1.96
N ALA A 48 19.06 -9.28 0.99
CA ALA A 48 19.71 -9.68 -0.26
C ALA A 48 18.79 -9.50 -1.49
N PRO A 49 18.63 -8.26 -2.00
CA PRO A 49 17.69 -7.94 -3.07
C PRO A 49 17.91 -8.74 -4.36
N ALA A 50 19.16 -8.86 -4.83
CA ALA A 50 19.48 -9.61 -6.03
C ALA A 50 19.12 -11.11 -5.89
N GLN A 51 19.41 -11.71 -4.73
CA GLN A 51 19.14 -13.13 -4.47
C GLN A 51 17.65 -13.45 -4.41
N HIS A 52 16.85 -12.54 -3.83
CA HIS A 52 15.43 -12.79 -3.58
C HIS A 52 14.49 -12.03 -4.53
N LEU A 53 15.03 -11.53 -5.64
CA LEU A 53 14.29 -10.70 -6.60
C LEU A 53 13.08 -11.43 -7.20
N SER A 54 13.26 -12.66 -7.71
CA SER A 54 12.18 -13.45 -8.29
C SER A 54 11.06 -13.73 -7.28
N TRP A 55 11.44 -14.06 -6.04
CA TRP A 55 10.51 -14.25 -4.95
C TRP A 55 9.69 -12.98 -4.64
N PHE A 56 10.38 -11.84 -4.51
CA PHE A 56 9.74 -10.56 -4.25
C PHE A 56 8.72 -10.22 -5.35
N LEU A 57 9.11 -10.32 -6.62
CA LEU A 57 8.23 -10.09 -7.77
C LEU A 57 7.00 -11.02 -7.72
N GLY A 58 7.20 -12.30 -7.45
CA GLY A 58 6.10 -13.25 -7.29
C GLY A 58 5.12 -12.88 -6.17
N CYS A 59 5.63 -12.41 -5.03
CA CYS A 59 4.79 -11.95 -3.92
C CYS A 59 4.01 -10.67 -4.28
N GLN A 60 4.65 -9.71 -4.97
CA GLN A 60 3.97 -8.50 -5.45
C GLN A 60 2.84 -8.87 -6.44
N LEU A 61 3.08 -9.83 -7.33
CA LEU A 61 2.08 -10.33 -8.28
C LEU A 61 0.86 -10.89 -7.54
N VAL A 62 1.08 -11.75 -6.55
CA VAL A 62 0.00 -12.38 -5.79
C VAL A 62 -0.76 -11.36 -4.96
N ALA A 63 -0.09 -10.39 -4.34
CA ALA A 63 -0.71 -9.38 -3.50
C ALA A 63 -1.51 -8.33 -4.31
N LEU A 64 -1.06 -7.96 -5.51
CA LEU A 64 -1.74 -6.95 -6.34
C LEU A 64 -3.00 -7.49 -7.03
N ARG A 65 -3.12 -8.80 -7.27
CA ARG A 65 -4.31 -9.41 -7.89
C ARG A 65 -5.62 -9.11 -7.17
N PRO A 66 -5.76 -9.36 -5.85
CA PRO A 66 -6.99 -9.00 -5.14
C PRO A 66 -7.22 -7.49 -5.13
N LEU A 67 -6.18 -6.66 -4.99
CA LEU A 67 -6.30 -5.20 -5.05
C LEU A 67 -6.84 -4.73 -6.40
N TYR A 68 -6.37 -5.31 -7.51
CA TYR A 68 -6.86 -4.99 -8.85
C TYR A 68 -8.34 -5.34 -9.02
N ALA A 69 -8.74 -6.54 -8.57
CA ALA A 69 -10.13 -6.97 -8.64
C ALA A 69 -11.07 -6.05 -7.85
N LEU A 70 -10.59 -5.49 -6.72
CA LEU A 70 -11.33 -4.56 -5.88
C LEU A 70 -11.33 -3.13 -6.45
N ALA A 71 -10.22 -2.69 -7.05
CA ALA A 71 -10.05 -1.35 -7.63
C ALA A 71 -11.13 -1.02 -8.67
N GLY A 72 -11.40 -1.96 -9.59
CA GLY A 72 -12.42 -1.79 -10.63
C GLY A 72 -13.86 -1.68 -10.11
N ARG A 73 -14.10 -1.98 -8.83
CA ARG A 73 -15.41 -1.84 -8.18
C ARG A 73 -15.50 -0.64 -7.25
N SER A 74 -14.36 -0.10 -6.83
CA SER A 74 -14.27 0.98 -5.85
C SER A 74 -14.03 2.37 -6.47
N GLY A 75 -13.77 2.45 -7.77
CA GLY A 75 -13.38 3.69 -8.45
C GLY A 75 -12.01 4.21 -8.03
N ALA A 76 -11.09 3.32 -7.66
CA ALA A 76 -9.73 3.71 -7.27
C ALA A 76 -8.99 4.35 -8.46
N GLN A 77 -8.31 5.47 -8.23
CA GLN A 77 -7.57 6.15 -9.29
C GLN A 77 -6.41 5.29 -9.82
N ALA A 78 -5.82 4.47 -8.95
CA ALA A 78 -4.69 3.60 -9.25
C ALA A 78 -5.04 2.36 -10.07
N GLU A 79 -6.31 2.11 -10.44
CA GLU A 79 -6.73 0.90 -11.15
C GLU A 79 -5.86 0.59 -12.39
N ALA A 80 -5.72 1.56 -13.29
CA ALA A 80 -4.92 1.39 -14.51
C ALA A 80 -3.44 1.11 -14.20
N LEU A 81 -2.88 1.82 -13.21
CA LEU A 81 -1.51 1.60 -12.74
C LEU A 81 -1.33 0.17 -12.21
N ILE A 82 -2.27 -0.34 -11.41
CA ILE A 82 -2.22 -1.71 -10.90
C ILE A 82 -2.24 -2.70 -12.07
N GLY A 83 -3.10 -2.48 -13.07
CA GLY A 83 -3.16 -3.32 -14.27
C GLY A 83 -1.83 -3.38 -15.03
N ASP A 84 -1.14 -2.25 -15.17
CA ASP A 84 0.17 -2.19 -15.82
C ASP A 84 1.29 -2.81 -14.97
N LEU A 85 1.21 -2.69 -13.64
CA LEU A 85 2.13 -3.38 -12.73
C LEU A 85 1.94 -4.89 -12.79
N LEU A 86 0.69 -5.39 -12.85
CA LEU A 86 0.40 -6.80 -12.97
C LEU A 86 0.96 -7.40 -14.27
N LYS A 87 0.75 -6.74 -15.42
CA LYS A 87 1.33 -7.18 -16.69
C LYS A 87 2.85 -7.28 -16.63
N ALA A 88 3.50 -6.27 -16.05
CA ALA A 88 4.95 -6.26 -15.89
C ALA A 88 5.43 -7.38 -14.96
N LEU A 89 4.74 -7.61 -13.84
CA LEU A 89 5.06 -8.67 -12.89
C LEU A 89 4.86 -10.07 -13.49
N GLU A 90 3.81 -10.26 -14.29
CA GLU A 90 3.56 -11.53 -14.99
C GLU A 90 4.68 -11.84 -15.99
N GLN A 91 5.10 -10.84 -16.76
CA GLN A 91 6.24 -10.96 -17.67
C GLN A 91 7.55 -11.23 -16.91
N ASP A 92 7.84 -10.44 -15.87
CA ASP A 92 9.06 -10.58 -15.07
C ASP A 92 9.14 -11.96 -14.38
N CYS A 93 8.00 -12.48 -13.90
CA CYS A 93 7.94 -13.83 -13.33
C CYS A 93 8.16 -14.90 -14.41
N ALA A 94 7.55 -14.76 -15.59
CA ALA A 94 7.71 -15.68 -16.70
C ALA A 94 9.16 -15.76 -17.19
N ASP A 95 9.81 -14.61 -17.40
CA ASP A 95 11.20 -14.52 -17.86
C ASP A 95 12.19 -15.14 -16.86
N ARG A 96 11.82 -15.14 -15.58
CA ARG A 96 12.61 -15.71 -14.48
C ARG A 96 12.23 -17.16 -14.14
N GLY A 97 11.26 -17.76 -14.85
CA GLY A 97 10.75 -19.10 -14.56
C GLY A 97 10.13 -19.24 -13.16
N TRP A 98 9.63 -18.15 -12.58
CA TRP A 98 9.08 -18.11 -11.23
C TRP A 98 7.55 -18.25 -11.25
N HIS A 99 7.03 -19.19 -10.47
CA HIS A 99 5.60 -19.47 -10.38
C HIS A 99 5.14 -19.36 -8.92
N PRO A 100 4.69 -18.18 -8.46
CA PRO A 100 4.29 -18.02 -7.07
C PRO A 100 2.98 -18.78 -6.79
N ALA A 101 2.92 -19.41 -5.62
CA ALA A 101 1.71 -20.04 -5.12
C ALA A 101 0.60 -18.99 -4.90
N PRO A 102 -0.63 -19.25 -5.38
CA PRO A 102 -1.74 -18.35 -5.18
C PRO A 102 -2.16 -18.32 -3.70
N VAL A 103 -2.61 -17.15 -3.23
CA VAL A 103 -3.25 -17.02 -1.92
C VAL A 103 -4.75 -17.29 -2.09
N ALA A 104 -5.22 -18.43 -1.57
CA ALA A 104 -6.64 -18.74 -1.58
C ALA A 104 -7.44 -17.81 -0.65
N GLY A 105 -8.63 -17.40 -1.11
CA GLY A 105 -9.70 -16.87 -0.26
C GLY A 105 -9.64 -15.39 0.16
N HIS A 106 -8.48 -14.75 0.21
CA HIS A 106 -8.33 -13.46 0.89
C HIS A 106 -9.14 -12.30 0.26
N GLY A 107 -9.45 -12.32 -1.03
CA GLY A 107 -10.29 -11.29 -1.69
C GLY A 107 -11.78 -11.60 -1.75
N ALA A 108 -12.18 -12.86 -1.56
CA ALA A 108 -13.58 -13.30 -1.65
C ALA A 108 -14.30 -13.34 -0.29
N GLN A 109 -13.54 -13.29 0.81
CA GLN A 109 -14.04 -13.54 2.17
C GLN A 109 -14.63 -12.29 2.86
N THR A 110 -14.34 -11.08 2.39
CA THR A 110 -14.84 -9.86 3.05
C THR A 110 -16.30 -9.56 2.73
N GLY A 111 -16.84 -10.11 1.64
CA GLY A 111 -18.21 -9.85 1.16
C GLY A 111 -18.50 -8.36 0.86
N ARG A 112 -17.47 -7.50 0.89
CA ARG A 112 -17.56 -6.04 0.79
C ARG A 112 -16.35 -5.47 0.06
N ASP A 113 -16.59 -4.46 -0.77
CA ASP A 113 -15.55 -3.73 -1.49
C ASP A 113 -14.75 -2.80 -0.57
N LEU A 114 -13.46 -2.61 -0.89
CA LEU A 114 -12.61 -1.62 -0.21
C LEU A 114 -12.93 -0.20 -0.72
N ASP A 115 -12.74 0.81 0.13
CA ASP A 115 -12.75 2.22 -0.31
C ASP A 115 -11.58 2.45 -1.29
N GLY A 116 -11.86 3.10 -2.42
CA GLY A 116 -10.86 3.36 -3.46
C GLY A 116 -9.65 4.15 -2.96
N LEU A 117 -9.84 5.06 -2.00
CA LEU A 117 -8.73 5.80 -1.40
C LEU A 117 -7.81 4.95 -0.54
N ALA A 118 -8.28 3.84 0.03
CA ALA A 118 -7.42 2.88 0.73
C ALA A 118 -6.52 2.14 -0.28
N ILE A 119 -7.07 1.73 -1.42
CA ILE A 119 -6.31 1.10 -2.50
C ILE A 119 -5.27 2.07 -3.06
N ASP A 120 -5.69 3.31 -3.36
CA ASP A 120 -4.79 4.36 -3.85
C ASP A 120 -3.66 4.63 -2.87
N TYR A 121 -3.97 4.73 -1.57
CA TYR A 121 -2.97 4.95 -0.54
C TYR A 121 -1.87 3.88 -0.53
N LEU A 122 -2.26 2.60 -0.60
CA LEU A 122 -1.33 1.46 -0.60
C LEU A 122 -0.48 1.42 -1.88
N VAL A 123 -1.13 1.48 -3.04
CA VAL A 123 -0.46 1.29 -4.32
C VAL A 123 0.45 2.47 -4.63
N LEU A 124 -0.04 3.70 -4.50
CA LEU A 124 0.74 4.90 -4.78
C LEU A 124 1.84 5.10 -3.73
N GLY A 125 1.55 4.80 -2.45
CA GLY A 125 2.55 4.81 -1.39
C GLY A 125 3.70 3.83 -1.65
N SER A 126 3.40 2.61 -2.09
CA SER A 126 4.42 1.59 -2.40
C SER A 126 5.37 1.99 -3.54
N ARG A 127 4.94 2.88 -4.47
CA ARG A 127 5.81 3.34 -5.56
C ARG A 127 6.98 4.18 -5.06
N LEU A 128 6.81 4.90 -3.95
CA LEU A 128 7.89 5.66 -3.32
C LEU A 128 8.99 4.72 -2.80
N GLY A 129 8.61 3.63 -2.13
CA GLY A 129 9.55 2.60 -1.67
C GLY A 129 10.20 1.85 -2.84
N THR A 130 9.43 1.56 -3.90
CA THR A 130 9.94 0.90 -5.11
C THR A 130 11.04 1.71 -5.80
N GLU A 131 10.99 3.05 -5.78
CA GLU A 131 12.06 3.89 -6.33
C GLU A 131 13.36 3.78 -5.53
N VAL A 132 13.30 3.58 -4.21
CA VAL A 132 14.48 3.31 -3.38
C VAL A 132 15.06 1.94 -3.73
N LEU A 133 14.22 0.92 -3.82
CA LEU A 133 14.62 -0.44 -4.21
C LEU A 133 15.24 -0.49 -5.61
N ARG A 134 14.67 0.27 -6.57
CA ARG A 134 15.19 0.38 -7.93
C ARG A 134 16.64 0.87 -7.94
N ARG A 135 16.95 1.92 -7.18
CA ARG A 135 18.32 2.48 -7.11
C ARG A 135 19.29 1.47 -6.53
N ARG A 136 18.90 0.80 -5.45
CA ARG A 136 19.71 -0.23 -4.81
C ARG A 136 20.00 -1.41 -5.75
N LEU A 137 19.00 -1.89 -6.47
CA LEU A 137 19.18 -2.97 -7.45
C LEU A 137 20.09 -2.57 -8.62
N MET A 138 20.09 -1.31 -9.06
CA MET A 138 21.03 -0.83 -10.07
C MET A 138 22.48 -0.79 -9.59
N GLU A 139 22.70 -0.69 -8.28
CA GLU A 139 24.04 -0.69 -7.68
C GLU A 139 24.54 -2.11 -7.41
N GLU A 140 23.64 -3.05 -7.11
CA GLU A 140 23.98 -4.41 -6.66
C GLU A 140 23.92 -5.47 -7.78
N ALA A 141 23.20 -5.24 -8.88
CA ALA A 141 22.96 -6.26 -9.91
C ALA A 141 23.48 -5.84 -11.30
N ASP A 142 24.18 -6.77 -11.96
CA ASP A 142 24.58 -6.64 -13.37
C ASP A 142 23.42 -6.92 -14.35
N ASP A 143 22.38 -7.61 -13.88
CA ASP A 143 21.20 -7.94 -14.67
C ASP A 143 20.33 -6.69 -14.95
N PRO A 144 19.65 -6.63 -16.12
CA PRO A 144 18.69 -5.58 -16.39
C PRO A 144 17.57 -5.59 -15.33
N LEU A 145 17.16 -4.39 -14.92
CA LEU A 145 16.06 -4.22 -13.97
C LEU A 145 14.76 -4.83 -14.52
N PRO A 146 13.99 -5.56 -13.69
CA PRO A 146 12.66 -6.04 -14.06
C PRO A 146 11.71 -4.89 -14.46
N ALA A 147 10.79 -5.14 -15.38
CA ALA A 147 9.83 -4.17 -15.89
C ALA A 147 8.90 -3.61 -14.80
N TYR A 148 8.70 -4.35 -13.71
CA TYR A 148 8.00 -3.88 -12.52
C TYR A 148 8.63 -2.59 -11.94
N PHE A 149 9.95 -2.46 -11.97
CA PHE A 149 10.68 -1.30 -11.47
C PHE A 149 10.75 -0.14 -12.47
N ALA A 150 10.23 -0.30 -13.69
CA ALA A 150 10.20 0.78 -14.67
C ALA A 150 9.44 2.01 -14.11
N PRO A 151 9.98 3.24 -14.26
CA PRO A 151 9.30 4.45 -13.81
C PRO A 151 7.91 4.58 -14.45
N ARG A 152 6.90 4.87 -13.64
CA ARG A 152 5.53 5.14 -14.08
C ARG A 152 5.00 6.43 -13.44
N PRO A 153 4.21 7.26 -14.15
CA PRO A 153 3.58 8.44 -13.56
C PRO A 153 2.65 8.05 -12.40
N HIS A 154 2.91 8.58 -11.22
CA HIS A 154 2.08 8.34 -10.02
C HIS A 154 2.08 9.51 -9.03
N LYS A 155 2.95 10.51 -9.21
CA LYS A 155 3.14 11.60 -8.24
C LYS A 155 1.90 12.48 -8.09
N ASP A 156 1.26 12.83 -9.20
CA ASP A 156 0.08 13.70 -9.16
C ASP A 156 -1.11 12.98 -8.53
N MET A 157 -1.29 11.68 -8.85
CA MET A 157 -2.27 10.82 -8.20
C MET A 157 -2.01 10.74 -6.69
N TRP A 158 -0.75 10.52 -6.29
CA TRP A 158 -0.39 10.47 -4.86
C TRP A 158 -0.70 11.77 -4.13
N GLN A 159 -0.37 12.91 -4.74
CA GLN A 159 -0.69 14.21 -4.18
C GLN A 159 -2.21 14.42 -4.07
N GLN A 160 -2.96 14.00 -5.08
CA GLN A 160 -4.42 14.10 -5.08
C GLN A 160 -5.05 13.21 -3.99
N SER A 161 -4.65 11.95 -3.88
CA SER A 161 -5.11 11.05 -2.80
C SER A 161 -4.73 11.60 -1.42
N CYS A 162 -3.56 12.23 -1.26
CA CYS A 162 -3.19 12.89 -0.01
C CYS A 162 -4.16 14.03 0.35
N ARG A 163 -4.52 14.89 -0.61
CA ARG A 163 -5.48 15.98 -0.39
C ARG A 163 -6.86 15.45 -0.03
N GLU A 164 -7.31 14.41 -0.73
CA GLU A 164 -8.60 13.77 -0.46
C GLU A 164 -8.65 13.14 0.94
N LEU A 165 -7.58 12.46 1.34
CA LEU A 165 -7.46 11.93 2.71
C LEU A 165 -7.47 13.07 3.74
N ASP A 166 -6.68 14.11 3.56
CA ASP A 166 -6.60 15.23 4.50
C ASP A 166 -7.93 16.01 4.62
N ALA A 167 -8.81 15.93 3.62
CA ALA A 167 -10.15 16.55 3.65
C ALA A 167 -11.21 15.74 4.42
N ILE A 168 -10.94 14.48 4.78
CA ILE A 168 -11.90 13.63 5.49
C ILE A 168 -11.77 13.86 7.01
N PRO A 169 -12.88 14.13 7.73
CA PRO A 169 -12.85 14.23 9.19
C PRO A 169 -12.40 12.92 9.83
N ALA A 170 -11.39 12.99 10.70
CA ALA A 170 -10.74 11.82 11.29
C ALA A 170 -11.67 10.98 12.20
N ASP A 171 -12.72 11.58 12.74
CA ASP A 171 -13.74 10.94 13.59
C ASP A 171 -14.91 10.32 12.80
N SER A 172 -14.95 10.53 11.48
CA SER A 172 -16.04 10.05 10.63
C SER A 172 -16.07 8.52 10.50
N LEU A 173 -17.24 7.97 10.17
CA LEU A 173 -17.39 6.54 9.84
C LEU A 173 -16.53 6.14 8.63
N ARG A 174 -16.36 7.05 7.66
CA ARG A 174 -15.51 6.83 6.50
C ARG A 174 -14.04 6.73 6.88
N ALA A 175 -13.56 7.56 7.81
CA ALA A 175 -12.20 7.48 8.32
C ALA A 175 -11.90 6.12 8.96
N LYS A 176 -12.80 5.62 9.81
CA LYS A 176 -12.68 4.28 10.41
C LYS A 176 -12.64 3.18 9.35
N ARG A 177 -13.54 3.25 8.37
CA ARG A 177 -13.56 2.32 7.22
C ARG A 177 -12.25 2.36 6.44
N LEU A 178 -11.73 3.53 6.11
CA LEU A 178 -10.47 3.67 5.37
C LEU A 178 -9.30 3.01 6.10
N ILE A 179 -9.24 3.13 7.42
CA ILE A 179 -8.24 2.45 8.24
C ILE A 179 -8.37 0.93 8.10
N ASP A 180 -9.57 0.39 8.31
CA ASP A 180 -9.81 -1.06 8.23
C ASP A 180 -9.59 -1.62 6.81
N ASP A 181 -9.98 -0.88 5.78
CA ASP A 181 -9.77 -1.25 4.39
C ASP A 181 -8.26 -1.21 4.03
N THR A 182 -7.51 -0.25 4.56
CA THR A 182 -6.05 -0.17 4.38
C THR A 182 -5.34 -1.33 5.09
N ARG A 183 -5.77 -1.70 6.31
CA ARG A 183 -5.28 -2.91 7.01
C ARG A 183 -5.53 -4.17 6.20
N THR A 184 -6.73 -4.29 5.64
CA THR A 184 -7.10 -5.41 4.76
C THR A 184 -6.16 -5.47 3.57
N GLY A 185 -5.87 -4.34 2.93
CA GLY A 185 -4.92 -4.30 1.82
C GLY A 185 -3.49 -4.70 2.21
N PHE A 186 -2.97 -4.27 3.37
CA PHE A 186 -1.67 -4.76 3.88
C PHE A 186 -1.66 -6.27 4.10
N SER A 187 -2.77 -6.85 4.56
CA SER A 187 -2.87 -8.30 4.79
C SER A 187 -2.63 -9.13 3.53
N PHE A 188 -2.91 -8.59 2.33
CA PHE A 188 -2.65 -9.29 1.08
C PHE A 188 -1.15 -9.47 0.81
N PHE A 189 -0.33 -8.47 1.15
CA PHE A 189 1.12 -8.55 1.01
C PHE A 189 1.73 -9.53 2.01
N TYR A 190 1.27 -9.48 3.26
CA TYR A 190 1.68 -10.45 4.29
C TYR A 190 1.29 -11.89 3.91
N ALA A 191 0.06 -12.09 3.44
CA ALA A 191 -0.41 -13.41 3.00
C ALA A 191 0.38 -13.93 1.78
N ALA A 192 0.72 -13.07 0.83
CA ALA A 192 1.54 -13.44 -0.32
C ALA A 192 2.93 -13.93 0.08
N ALA A 193 3.60 -13.21 0.98
CA ALA A 193 4.90 -13.62 1.51
C ALA A 193 4.80 -14.97 2.26
N ARG A 194 3.80 -15.14 3.12
CA ARG A 194 3.59 -16.40 3.88
C ARG A 194 3.27 -17.60 2.99
N ALA A 195 2.48 -17.43 1.94
CA ALA A 195 2.15 -18.50 1.00
C ALA A 195 3.34 -18.90 0.12
N ASN A 196 4.36 -18.05 0.03
CA ASN A 196 5.54 -18.26 -0.80
C ASN A 196 6.80 -18.16 0.07
N PRO A 197 7.08 -19.09 1.00
CA PRO A 197 8.26 -18.96 1.85
C PRO A 197 9.56 -19.05 1.02
N ILE A 198 10.56 -18.24 1.38
CA ILE A 198 11.93 -18.42 0.87
C ILE A 198 12.52 -19.64 1.57
N MET A 199 12.92 -20.64 0.79
CA MET A 199 13.72 -21.76 1.29
C MET A 199 15.18 -21.31 1.44
N ILE A 200 15.64 -21.09 2.67
CA ILE A 200 17.06 -20.89 2.97
C ILE A 200 17.61 -22.24 3.47
N GLY A 201 18.14 -23.06 2.56
CA GLY A 201 18.59 -24.43 2.86
C GLY A 201 17.45 -25.47 2.86
N THR A 202 17.62 -26.57 3.60
CA THR A 202 16.65 -27.68 3.73
C THR A 202 15.55 -27.45 4.78
N ASP A 203 15.62 -26.40 5.58
CA ASP A 203 14.63 -26.11 6.62
C ASP A 203 13.67 -24.99 6.20
N ILE A 204 12.37 -25.28 6.27
CA ILE A 204 11.31 -24.28 6.16
C ILE A 204 11.31 -23.45 7.45
N GLN A 205 11.80 -22.21 7.41
CA GLN A 205 11.53 -21.28 8.51
C GLN A 205 10.17 -20.60 8.27
N PRO A 206 9.22 -20.69 9.21
CA PRO A 206 7.99 -19.92 9.11
C PRO A 206 8.32 -18.42 9.17
N ILE A 207 7.75 -17.65 8.25
CA ILE A 207 7.72 -16.18 8.36
C ILE A 207 6.81 -15.88 9.56
N LEU A 208 7.43 -15.53 10.69
CA LEU A 208 6.77 -15.05 11.90
C LEU A 208 6.28 -13.62 11.69
#